data_AF-A0A3G2L471-F1
#
_entry.id   AF-A0A3G2L471-F1
#
_cell.length_a   1.000
_cell.length_b   1.000
_cell.length_c   1.000
_cell.angle_alpha   90.00
_cell.angle_beta   90.00
_cell.angle_gamma   90.00
#
_symmetry.space_group_name_H-M   'P 1'
#
loop_
_entity.id
_entity.type
_entity.pdbx_description
1 polymer ?
#
loop_
_entity_poly.entity_id
_entity_poly.type
_entity_poly.pdbx_seq_one_letter_code
_entity_poly.pdbx_strand_id
1 'polypeptide(L)' 'MGKGDQKSRRGKIANRSYGAKRPRKIKRRPTVEEKIDIKKKK' A
#
# COMPACT_ATOMS: atom_id res chain seq x y z
N MET A 1 -1.99 2.60 21.36
CA MET A 1 -1.56 1.25 20.93
C MET A 1 -0.05 1.25 20.69
N GLY A 2 0.68 0.50 21.52
CA GLY A 2 2.15 0.43 21.49
C GLY A 2 2.69 -0.52 20.41
N LYS A 3 4.00 -0.80 20.46
CA LYS A 3 4.66 -1.72 19.53
C LYS A 3 4.27 -3.20 19.77
N GLY A 4 3.83 -3.56 20.98
CA GLY A 4 3.40 -4.93 21.31
C GLY A 4 2.01 -5.30 20.80
N ASP A 5 1.17 -4.33 20.43
CA ASP A 5 -0.17 -4.60 19.91
C ASP A 5 -0.10 -4.97 18.43
N GLN A 6 -0.11 -6.27 18.15
CA GLN A 6 0.02 -6.85 16.82
C GLN A 6 -1.12 -6.47 15.86
N LYS A 7 -2.29 -6.08 16.38
CA LYS A 7 -3.44 -5.69 15.54
C LYS A 7 -3.34 -4.23 15.11
N SER A 8 -2.63 -3.39 15.88
CA SER A 8 -2.40 -1.97 15.57
C SER A 8 -1.45 -1.75 14.39
N ARG A 9 -1.51 -0.55 13.79
CA ARG A 9 -0.54 -0.17 12.74
C ARG A 9 0.90 -0.19 13.26
N ARG A 10 1.15 0.29 14.48
CA ARG A 10 2.50 0.34 15.09
C ARG A 10 3.06 -1.05 15.37
N GLY A 11 2.26 -1.97 15.91
CA GLY A 11 2.72 -3.35 16.11
C GLY A 11 2.89 -4.13 14.81
N LYS A 12 2.06 -3.89 13.78
CA LYS A 12 2.31 -4.45 12.44
C LYS A 12 3.60 -3.93 11.80
N ILE A 13 3.99 -2.68 12.07
CA ILE A 13 5.29 -2.14 11.64
C ILE A 13 6.43 -2.86 12.36
N ALA A 14 6.33 -3.00 13.70
CA ALA A 14 7.35 -3.66 14.51
C ALA A 14 7.52 -5.14 14.13
N ASN A 15 6.42 -5.86 13.94
CA ASN A 15 6.41 -7.29 13.61
C ASN A 15 6.56 -7.58 12.11
N ARG A 16 6.80 -6.55 11.29
CA ARG A 16 6.97 -6.65 9.82
C ARG A 16 5.78 -7.30 9.08
N SER A 17 4.61 -7.43 9.71
CA SER A 17 3.41 -8.05 9.14
C SER A 17 2.52 -7.03 8.42
N TYR A 18 1.60 -7.51 7.58
CA TYR A 18 0.69 -6.67 6.79
C TYR A 18 -0.78 -6.93 7.17
N GLY A 19 -1.69 -6.13 6.61
CA GLY A 19 -3.15 -6.33 6.71
C GLY A 19 -3.87 -4.99 6.71
N ALA A 20 -5.16 -4.97 7.08
CA ALA A 20 -6.01 -3.77 6.95
C ALA A 20 -5.38 -2.48 7.50
N LYS A 21 -4.75 -2.52 8.69
CA LYS A 21 -4.08 -1.34 9.29
C LYS A 21 -2.67 -1.03 8.77
N ARG A 22 -2.01 -1.97 8.06
CA ARG A 22 -0.72 -1.79 7.38
C ARG A 22 -0.80 -2.43 5.99
N PRO A 23 -1.52 -1.80 5.05
CA PRO A 23 -1.65 -2.33 3.70
C PRO A 23 -0.31 -2.25 2.98
N ARG A 24 -0.02 -3.24 2.12
CA ARG A 24 1.04 -3.07 1.13
C ARG A 24 0.56 -2.02 0.16
N LYS A 25 1.42 -1.06 -0.20
CA LYS A 25 1.25 -0.32 -1.44
C LYS A 25 1.41 -1.35 -2.56
N ILE A 26 0.33 -2.02 -2.93
CA ILE A 26 0.26 -2.73 -4.20
C ILE A 26 0.51 -1.62 -5.21
N LYS A 27 1.66 -1.65 -5.88
CA LYS A 27 1.88 -0.78 -7.03
C LYS A 27 0.71 -1.09 -7.95
N ARG A 28 -0.27 -0.17 -8.05
CA ARG A 28 -1.33 -0.29 -9.05
C ARG A 28 -0.58 -0.45 -10.35
N ARG A 29 -0.59 -1.66 -10.91
CA ARG A 29 -0.04 -1.86 -12.25
C ARG A 29 -0.96 -1.01 -13.12
N PRO A 30 -0.43 -0.01 -13.84
CA PRO A 30 -1.30 0.77 -14.71
C PRO A 30 -1.98 -0.21 -15.66
N THR A 31 -3.29 -0.06 -15.80
CA THR A 31 -4.06 -0.86 -16.75
C THR A 31 -3.55 -0.58 -18.16
N VAL A 32 -3.83 -1.48 -19.11
CA VAL A 32 -3.34 -1.31 -20.48
C VAL A 32 -3.82 0.01 -21.09
N GLU A 33 -5.05 0.43 -20.75
CA GLU A 33 -5.66 1.70 -21.11
C GLU A 33 -4.85 2.90 -20.58
N GLU A 34 -4.48 2.90 -19.29
CA GLU A 34 -3.66 3.95 -18.67
C GLU A 34 -2.25 4.07 -19.26
N LYS A 35 -1.72 2.99 -19.87
CA LYS A 35 -0.42 3.02 -20.57
C LYS A 35 -0.50 3.59 -21.98
N ILE A 36 -1.66 3.45 -22.64
CA ILE A 36 -1.89 3.90 -24.02
C ILE A 36 -2.21 5.40 -24.05
N ASP A 37 -2.75 5.96 -22.96
CA ASP A 37 -3.04 7.39 -22.76
C ASP A 37 -1.78 8.27 -22.58
N ILE A 38 -0.80 8.16 -23.49
CA ILE A 38 0.35 9.06 -23.66
C ILE A 38 -0.11 10.48 -24.08
N LYS A 39 -1.42 10.73 -24.19
CA LYS A 39 -2.03 11.93 -24.77
C LYS A 39 -2.58 12.93 -23.75
N LYS A 40 -1.91 13.11 -22.62
CA LYS A 40 -2.04 14.37 -21.84
C LYS A 40 -0.71 15.10 -21.78
N LYS A 41 -0.32 15.60 -22.96
CA LYS A 41 0.54 16.77 -23.08
C LYS A 41 -0.38 17.99 -23.00
N LYS A 42 -0.38 18.68 -21.86
CA LYS A 42 -0.70 20.10 -21.78
C LYS A 42 0.16 20.71 -20.69
#